data_AF-A0A0K0D8U0-F1
#
_entry.id   AF-A0A0K0D8U0-F1
#
_cell.length_a   1.000
_cell.length_b   1.000
_cell.length_c   1.000
_cell.angle_alpha   90.00
_cell.angle_beta   90.00
_cell.angle_gamma   90.00
#
_symmetry.space_group_name_H-M   'P 1'
#
loop_
_entity.id
_entity.type
_entity.pdbx_description
1 polymer ?
#
loop_
_entity_poly.entity_id
_entity_poly.type
_entity_poly.pdbx_seq_one_letter_code
_entity_poly.pdbx_strand_id
1 'polypeptide(L)'
;MKAYRGVDNKIRLFRPEKNMERMRRTAQRAALPDFDAEELIKIICDQISLDQEWVPYSTTSSLYIRPTLIGTDPTLGVGFSPSAKLFVITGPVGQYYSTGFHPVRLLADPQYVRAFPGGVGAFKMGCNYAPTILVGKEAAERNCQQVLWLYGEEEEVTEVGTMNIFVYWRNEEAGIHLIF
;
A
#
# COMPACT_ATOMS: atom_id res chain seq x y z
N MET A 1 -3.77 -3.64 4.93
CA MET A 1 -4.63 -4.76 4.48
C MET A 1 -6.05 -4.51 4.94
N LYS A 2 -7.01 -5.41 4.71
CA LYS A 2 -8.42 -5.17 5.03
C LYS A 2 -9.11 -6.41 5.59
N ALA A 3 -10.09 -6.17 6.46
CA ALA A 3 -11.10 -7.13 6.86
C ALA A 3 -12.45 -6.77 6.22
N TYR A 4 -13.21 -7.79 5.83
CA TYR A 4 -14.49 -7.66 5.17
C TYR A 4 -15.54 -8.48 5.89
N ARG A 5 -16.72 -7.91 6.12
CA ARG A 5 -17.90 -8.63 6.58
C ARG A 5 -18.60 -9.22 5.36
N GLY A 6 -18.67 -10.55 5.30
CA GLY A 6 -19.33 -11.26 4.20
C GLY A 6 -20.84 -11.15 4.25
N VAL A 7 -21.50 -11.58 3.17
CA VAL A 7 -22.97 -11.69 3.09
C VAL A 7 -23.55 -12.67 4.12
N ASP A 8 -22.73 -13.58 4.64
CA ASP A 8 -23.04 -14.51 5.72
C ASP A 8 -22.67 -13.96 7.11
N ASN A 9 -22.43 -12.66 7.21
CA ASN A 9 -22.01 -11.94 8.42
C ASN A 9 -20.64 -12.36 8.99
N LYS A 10 -19.89 -13.25 8.34
CA LYS A 10 -18.56 -13.67 8.79
C LYS A 10 -17.48 -12.68 8.34
N ILE A 11 -16.59 -12.32 9.25
CA ILE A 11 -15.45 -11.43 8.97
C ILE A 11 -14.29 -12.24 8.40
N ARG A 12 -13.65 -11.73 7.34
CA ARG A 12 -12.54 -12.38 6.65
C ARG A 12 -11.41 -11.40 6.34
N LEU A 13 -10.18 -11.87 6.47
CA LEU A 13 -8.99 -11.19 5.97
C LEU A 13 -8.68 -11.64 4.54
N PHE A 14 -8.24 -10.72 3.69
CA PHE A 14 -7.79 -11.06 2.34
C PHE A 14 -6.26 -11.21 2.31
N ARG A 15 -5.79 -12.45 2.13
CA ARG A 15 -4.36 -12.81 1.98
C ARG A 15 -3.44 -12.15 3.03
N PRO A 16 -3.73 -12.27 4.34
CA PRO A 16 -2.91 -11.64 5.38
C PRO A 16 -1.45 -12.11 5.35
N GLU A 17 -1.20 -13.36 4.98
CA GLU A 17 0.13 -13.96 4.85
C GLU A 17 1.03 -13.17 3.89
N LYS A 18 0.50 -12.73 2.74
CA LYS A 18 1.25 -11.89 1.78
C LYS A 18 1.59 -10.50 2.33
N ASN A 19 0.79 -9.99 3.24
CA ASN A 19 1.10 -8.74 3.92
C ASN A 19 2.21 -8.94 4.96
N MET A 20 2.22 -10.06 5.68
CA MET A 20 3.28 -10.38 6.63
C MET A 20 4.61 -10.65 5.92
N GLU A 21 4.62 -11.43 4.84
CA GLU A 21 5.80 -11.64 3.99
C GLU A 21 6.42 -10.29 3.55
N ARG A 22 5.59 -9.36 3.06
CA ARG A 22 6.04 -8.03 2.65
C ARG A 22 6.51 -7.17 3.83
N MET A 23 5.86 -7.26 5.00
CA MET A 23 6.23 -6.50 6.19
C MET A 23 7.58 -6.96 6.72
N ARG A 24 7.82 -8.27 6.83
CA ARG A 24 9.12 -8.83 7.25
C ARG A 24 10.25 -8.45 6.28
N ARG A 25 10.00 -8.56 4.96
CA ARG A 25 10.95 -8.09 3.94
C ARG A 25 11.29 -6.59 4.08
N THR A 26 10.29 -5.77 4.44
CA THR A 26 10.48 -4.33 4.69
C THR A 26 11.24 -4.08 6.00
N ALA A 27 10.93 -4.83 7.07
CA ALA A 27 11.62 -4.75 8.35
C ALA A 27 13.11 -5.09 8.20
N GLN A 28 13.42 -6.16 7.47
CA GLN A 28 14.80 -6.54 7.17
C GLN A 28 15.55 -5.42 6.42
N ARG A 29 14.94 -4.83 5.37
CA ARG A 29 15.54 -3.70 4.64
C ARG A 29 15.74 -2.46 5.53
N ALA A 30 14.87 -2.26 6.50
CA ALA A 30 14.95 -1.18 7.48
C ALA A 30 15.93 -1.45 8.63
N ALA A 31 16.58 -2.62 8.67
CA ALA A 31 17.36 -3.09 9.81
C ALA A 31 16.56 -3.07 11.14
N LEU A 32 15.27 -3.37 11.08
CA LEU A 32 14.40 -3.51 12.24
C LEU A 32 14.26 -5.00 12.63
N PRO A 33 13.87 -5.30 13.89
CA PRO A 33 13.70 -6.68 14.34
C PRO A 33 12.70 -7.46 13.49
N ASP A 34 13.01 -8.73 13.28
CA ASP A 34 12.06 -9.69 12.70
C ASP A 34 11.03 -10.14 13.74
N PHE A 35 9.96 -10.78 13.27
CA PHE A 35 8.87 -11.27 14.12
C PHE A 35 8.19 -12.48 13.48
N ASP A 36 7.44 -13.24 14.29
CA ASP A 36 6.63 -14.35 13.80
C ASP A 36 5.38 -13.83 13.07
N ALA A 37 5.28 -14.18 11.78
CA ALA A 37 4.20 -13.76 10.92
C ALA A 37 2.85 -14.35 11.33
N GLU A 38 2.82 -15.60 11.77
CA GLU A 38 1.59 -16.29 12.16
C GLU A 38 1.05 -15.73 13.48
N GLU A 39 1.94 -15.45 14.43
CA GLU A 39 1.55 -14.83 15.70
C GLU A 39 1.00 -13.43 15.52
N LEU A 40 1.61 -12.60 14.65
CA LEU A 40 1.05 -11.27 14.37
C LEU A 40 -0.32 -11.35 13.69
N ILE A 41 -0.56 -12.35 12.83
CA ILE A 41 -1.90 -12.58 12.25
C ILE A 41 -2.91 -12.92 13.35
N LYS A 42 -2.55 -13.79 14.30
CA LYS A 42 -3.43 -14.15 15.43
C LYS A 42 -3.78 -12.91 16.27
N ILE A 43 -2.79 -12.11 16.64
CA ILE A 43 -3.00 -10.85 17.39
C ILE A 43 -3.96 -9.91 16.64
N ILE A 44 -3.81 -9.78 15.33
CA ILE A 44 -4.68 -8.95 14.50
C ILE A 44 -6.11 -9.52 14.44
N CYS A 45 -6.26 -10.85 14.34
CA CYS A 45 -7.56 -11.50 14.39
C CYS A 45 -8.25 -11.27 15.74
N ASP A 46 -7.51 -11.35 16.85
CA ASP A 46 -8.05 -11.09 18.18
C ASP A 46 -8.49 -9.64 18.33
N GLN A 47 -7.67 -8.67 17.88
CA GLN A 47 -8.04 -7.25 17.84
C GLN A 47 -9.32 -7.02 17.04
N ILE A 48 -9.44 -7.62 15.85
CA ILE A 48 -10.63 -7.45 14.98
C ILE A 48 -11.84 -8.14 15.59
N SER A 49 -11.67 -9.23 16.31
CA SER A 49 -12.77 -9.91 17.01
C SER A 49 -13.33 -9.05 18.14
N LEU A 50 -12.46 -8.34 18.87
CA LEU A 50 -12.86 -7.34 19.87
C LEU A 50 -13.57 -6.14 19.20
N ASP A 51 -13.02 -5.64 18.09
CA ASP A 51 -13.52 -4.48 17.36
C ASP A 51 -14.52 -4.83 16.23
N GLN A 52 -15.16 -6.00 16.28
CA GLN A 52 -15.89 -6.55 15.13
C GLN A 52 -17.03 -5.65 14.62
N GLU A 53 -17.64 -4.87 15.51
CA GLU A 53 -18.71 -3.92 15.17
C GLU A 53 -18.22 -2.74 14.32
N TRP A 54 -16.91 -2.45 14.35
CA TRP A 54 -16.29 -1.47 13.46
C TRP A 54 -16.11 -2.00 12.04
N VAL A 55 -16.20 -3.32 11.82
CA VAL A 55 -16.20 -3.90 10.47
C VAL A 55 -17.54 -3.57 9.82
N PRO A 56 -17.57 -2.71 8.78
CA PRO A 56 -18.82 -2.15 8.26
C PRO A 56 -19.83 -3.23 7.85
N TYR A 57 -21.11 -3.00 8.20
CA TYR A 57 -22.26 -3.74 7.69
C TYR A 57 -22.59 -3.29 6.26
N SER A 58 -21.63 -3.48 5.35
CA SER A 58 -21.74 -3.06 3.94
C SER A 58 -20.89 -3.94 3.06
N THR A 59 -21.42 -4.28 1.88
CA THR A 59 -20.71 -5.06 0.85
C THR A 59 -19.72 -4.23 0.03
N THR A 60 -19.71 -2.90 0.21
CA THR A 60 -18.84 -1.97 -0.53
C THR A 60 -17.81 -1.28 0.35
N SER A 61 -17.78 -1.60 1.65
CA SER A 61 -16.88 -1.00 2.65
C SER A 61 -16.06 -2.09 3.36
N SER A 62 -15.07 -1.68 4.13
CA SER A 62 -14.17 -2.61 4.82
C SER A 62 -13.56 -1.97 6.06
N LEU A 63 -13.00 -2.78 6.95
CA LEU A 63 -12.12 -2.29 8.00
C LEU A 63 -10.69 -2.32 7.48
N TYR A 64 -10.05 -1.16 7.38
CA TYR A 64 -8.65 -1.06 7.02
C TYR A 64 -7.78 -1.39 8.23
N ILE A 65 -6.74 -2.19 8.02
CA ILE A 65 -5.80 -2.64 9.06
C ILE A 65 -4.40 -2.13 8.70
N ARG A 66 -3.78 -1.39 9.63
CA ARG A 66 -2.49 -0.71 9.49
C ARG A 66 -1.47 -1.21 10.52
N PRO A 67 -0.85 -2.38 10.31
CA PRO A 67 0.35 -2.77 11.04
C PRO A 67 1.48 -1.79 10.72
N THR A 68 2.21 -1.37 11.73
CA THR A 68 3.29 -0.39 11.64
C THR A 68 4.44 -0.81 12.55
N LEU A 69 5.67 -0.73 12.04
CA LEU A 69 6.90 -1.02 12.77
C LEU A 69 7.85 0.16 12.63
N ILE A 70 8.32 0.70 13.75
CA ILE A 70 9.22 1.86 13.80
C ILE A 70 10.40 1.58 14.74
N GLY A 71 11.57 2.13 14.42
CA GLY A 71 12.68 2.25 15.37
C GLY A 71 12.36 3.34 16.39
N THR A 72 12.75 3.15 17.65
CA THR A 72 12.41 4.05 18.77
C THR A 72 13.61 4.41 19.64
N ASP A 73 14.82 4.21 19.13
CA ASP A 73 16.04 4.48 19.88
C ASP A 73 16.14 5.96 20.25
N PRO A 74 16.39 6.32 21.53
CA PRO A 74 16.45 7.70 21.98
C PRO A 74 17.81 8.35 21.66
N THR A 75 18.30 8.16 20.43
CA THR A 75 19.56 8.73 19.95
C THR A 75 19.34 9.54 18.68
N LEU A 76 20.18 10.55 18.47
CA LEU A 76 20.15 11.37 17.24
C LEU A 76 21.04 10.79 16.13
N GLY A 77 21.84 9.78 16.44
CA GLY A 77 22.76 9.16 15.50
C GLY A 77 22.01 8.35 14.44
N VAL A 78 22.46 8.43 13.20
CA VAL A 78 21.95 7.55 12.13
C VAL A 78 22.66 6.21 12.25
N GLY A 79 21.95 5.21 12.76
CA GLY A 79 22.50 3.87 12.99
C GLY A 79 21.42 2.81 13.18
N PHE A 80 21.86 1.60 13.56
CA PHE A 80 20.94 0.53 13.95
C PHE A 80 20.17 0.91 15.20
N SER A 81 18.85 0.68 15.20
CA SER A 81 17.97 0.99 16.32
C SER A 81 17.82 -0.24 17.24
N PRO A 82 18.43 -0.26 18.45
CA PRO A 82 18.29 -1.38 19.40
C PRO A 82 16.89 -1.50 20.01
N SER A 83 16.03 -0.49 19.83
CA SER A 83 14.63 -0.54 20.25
C SER A 83 13.69 -0.31 19.05
N ALA A 84 12.55 -0.98 19.07
CA ALA A 84 11.52 -0.84 18.05
C ALA A 84 10.13 -1.00 18.67
N LYS A 85 9.13 -0.47 17.97
CA LYS A 85 7.72 -0.59 18.34
C LYS A 85 6.91 -1.09 17.17
N LEU A 86 6.25 -2.23 17.36
CA LEU A 86 5.22 -2.75 16.47
C LEU A 86 3.84 -2.40 17.06
N PHE A 87 2.97 -1.82 16.24
CA PHE A 87 1.59 -1.54 16.64
C PHE A 87 0.64 -1.69 15.45
N VAL A 88 -0.65 -1.88 15.74
CA VAL A 88 -1.70 -2.05 14.72
C VAL A 88 -2.84 -1.10 15.02
N ILE A 89 -3.21 -0.30 14.02
CA ILE A 89 -4.39 0.58 14.07
C ILE A 89 -5.40 0.09 13.03
N THR A 90 -6.67 0.15 13.37
CA THR A 90 -7.80 -0.19 12.49
C THR A 90 -8.70 1.04 12.27
N GLY A 91 -9.44 1.05 11.16
CA GLY A 91 -10.44 2.08 10.91
C GLY A 91 -11.36 1.74 9.73
N PRO A 92 -12.66 2.05 9.80
CA PRO A 92 -13.60 1.77 8.72
C PRO A 92 -13.28 2.66 7.51
N VAL A 93 -13.33 2.06 6.32
CA VAL A 93 -13.11 2.76 5.05
C VAL A 93 -14.21 2.42 4.05
N GLY A 94 -14.71 3.46 3.38
CA GLY A 94 -15.64 3.34 2.26
C GLY A 94 -14.93 3.22 0.91
N GLN A 95 -15.58 3.73 -0.13
CA GLN A 95 -15.01 3.80 -1.48
C GLN A 95 -13.82 4.76 -1.53
N TYR A 96 -12.81 4.41 -2.33
CA TYR A 96 -11.52 5.13 -2.38
C TYR A 96 -11.56 6.40 -3.22
N TYR A 97 -12.40 6.44 -4.26
CA TYR A 97 -12.50 7.58 -5.17
C TYR A 97 -13.87 8.23 -5.05
N SER A 98 -13.90 9.56 -5.06
CA SER A 98 -15.14 10.35 -5.13
C SER A 98 -15.96 10.03 -6.38
N THR A 99 -15.29 9.51 -7.41
CA THR A 99 -15.88 9.05 -8.66
C THR A 99 -16.37 7.59 -8.59
N GLY A 100 -16.25 6.91 -7.44
CA GLY A 100 -16.67 5.52 -7.29
C GLY A 100 -15.94 4.58 -8.26
N PHE A 101 -16.70 3.98 -9.19
CA PHE A 101 -16.19 3.07 -10.22
C PHE A 101 -15.81 3.76 -11.54
N HIS A 102 -15.88 5.09 -11.63
CA HIS A 102 -15.54 5.79 -12.88
C HIS A 102 -14.02 5.87 -13.10
N PRO A 103 -13.57 5.91 -14.36
CA PRO A 103 -12.16 6.09 -14.71
C PRO A 103 -11.55 7.34 -14.07
N VAL A 104 -10.25 7.28 -13.82
CA VAL A 104 -9.44 8.39 -13.31
C VAL A 104 -8.55 8.96 -14.41
N ARG A 105 -8.30 10.27 -14.37
CA ARG A 105 -7.28 10.95 -15.19
C ARG A 105 -5.95 10.95 -14.44
N LEU A 106 -4.88 10.66 -15.17
CA LEU A 106 -3.54 10.53 -14.61
C LEU A 106 -2.64 11.68 -15.06
N LEU A 107 -1.86 12.25 -14.14
CA LEU A 107 -0.74 13.12 -14.47
C LEU A 107 0.48 12.23 -14.77
N ALA A 108 0.95 12.25 -16.00
CA ALA A 108 2.20 11.60 -16.40
C ALA A 108 3.24 12.71 -16.64
N ASP A 109 4.22 12.83 -15.75
CA ASP A 109 5.21 13.90 -15.79
C ASP A 109 6.60 13.33 -15.44
N PRO A 110 7.52 13.21 -16.40
CA PRO A 110 8.81 12.52 -16.22
C PRO A 110 9.78 13.29 -15.32
N GLN A 111 9.47 14.55 -14.95
CA GLN A 111 10.28 15.29 -14.00
C GLN A 111 10.30 14.66 -12.60
N TYR A 112 9.31 13.81 -12.28
CA TYR A 112 9.15 13.20 -10.97
C TYR A 112 9.38 11.68 -11.01
N VAL A 113 10.39 11.23 -10.27
CA VAL A 113 10.71 9.81 -10.13
C VAL A 113 10.26 9.29 -8.76
N ARG A 114 9.37 8.28 -8.76
CA ARG A 114 8.87 7.66 -7.51
C ARG A 114 9.91 6.77 -6.83
N ALA A 115 10.65 6.02 -7.64
CA ALA A 115 11.60 5.00 -7.21
C ALA A 115 12.60 4.72 -8.34
N PHE A 116 13.73 4.11 -7.99
CA PHE A 116 14.81 3.79 -8.93
C PHE A 116 15.51 2.48 -8.53
N PRO A 117 16.18 1.77 -9.46
CA PRO A 117 16.99 0.60 -9.19
C PRO A 117 18.05 0.87 -8.11
N GLY A 118 18.20 -0.06 -7.16
CA GLY A 118 19.05 0.13 -5.98
C GLY A 118 18.41 0.95 -4.85
N GLY A 119 17.30 1.65 -5.12
CA GLY A 119 16.50 2.38 -4.12
C GLY A 119 15.67 1.46 -3.22
N VAL A 120 14.61 2.03 -2.63
CA VAL A 120 13.74 1.31 -1.68
C VAL A 120 12.26 1.24 -2.11
N GLY A 121 11.95 1.54 -3.38
CA GLY A 121 10.57 1.59 -3.90
C GLY A 121 9.81 0.26 -3.84
N ALA A 122 10.51 -0.87 -3.83
CA ALA A 122 9.93 -2.22 -3.72
C ALA A 122 9.56 -2.62 -2.27
N PHE A 123 9.89 -1.77 -1.29
CA PHE A 123 9.59 -1.97 0.13
C PHE A 123 8.54 -0.95 0.59
N LYS A 124 7.72 -1.32 1.58
CA LYS A 124 6.62 -0.46 2.03
C LYS A 124 7.07 0.52 3.12
N MET A 125 8.15 1.24 2.85
CA MET A 125 8.76 2.21 3.76
C MET A 125 8.05 3.57 3.67
N GLY A 126 7.93 4.28 4.79
CA GLY A 126 7.25 5.59 4.86
C GLY A 126 7.87 6.65 3.95
N CYS A 127 9.20 6.62 3.79
CA CYS A 127 9.95 7.56 2.95
C CYS A 127 9.55 7.52 1.47
N ASN A 128 8.99 6.42 0.97
CA ASN A 128 8.51 6.32 -0.41
C ASN A 128 7.21 7.09 -0.68
N TYR A 129 6.54 7.58 0.38
CA TYR A 129 5.23 8.22 0.27
C TYR A 129 5.28 9.72 0.51
N ALA A 130 6.07 10.18 1.49
CA ALA A 130 6.12 11.61 1.84
C ALA A 130 6.42 12.54 0.64
N PRO A 131 7.39 12.22 -0.26
CA PRO A 131 7.67 13.06 -1.43
C PRO A 131 6.52 13.10 -2.45
N THR A 132 5.67 12.08 -2.48
CA THR A 132 4.58 11.96 -3.47
C THR A 132 3.41 12.93 -3.21
N ILE A 133 3.32 13.49 -2.00
CA ILE A 133 2.20 14.35 -1.60
C ILE A 133 2.16 15.65 -2.41
N LEU A 134 3.31 16.27 -2.67
CA LEU A 134 3.39 17.48 -3.50
C LEU A 134 2.96 17.18 -4.94
N VAL A 135 3.47 16.09 -5.52
CA VAL A 135 3.12 15.70 -6.89
C VAL A 135 1.63 15.35 -7.02
N GLY A 136 1.05 14.72 -5.99
CA GLY A 136 -0.39 14.48 -5.91
C GLY A 136 -1.22 15.78 -5.87
N LYS A 137 -0.72 16.81 -5.19
CA LYS A 137 -1.34 18.15 -5.19
C LYS A 137 -1.28 18.78 -6.59
N GLU A 138 -0.13 18.73 -7.26
CA GLU A 138 0.02 19.24 -8.63
C GLU A 138 -0.87 18.51 -9.64
N ALA A 139 -1.00 17.19 -9.50
CA ALA A 139 -1.94 16.40 -10.29
C ALA A 139 -3.38 16.91 -10.10
N ALA A 140 -3.80 17.16 -8.86
CA ALA A 140 -5.12 17.69 -8.57
C ALA A 140 -5.35 19.09 -9.17
N GLU A 141 -4.35 19.98 -9.11
CA GLU A 141 -4.38 21.31 -9.75
C GLU A 141 -4.55 21.23 -11.27
N ARG A 142 -4.14 20.12 -11.90
CA ARG A 142 -4.30 19.82 -13.33
C ARG A 142 -5.53 18.96 -13.64
N ASN A 143 -6.47 18.80 -12.71
CA ASN A 143 -7.68 17.97 -12.84
C ASN A 143 -7.39 16.47 -13.05
N CYS A 144 -6.25 15.98 -12.57
CA CYS A 144 -5.89 14.57 -12.50
C CYS A 144 -6.14 14.04 -11.08
N GLN A 145 -6.65 12.82 -10.95
CA GLN A 145 -6.94 12.23 -9.64
C GLN A 145 -5.73 11.46 -9.08
N GLN A 146 -4.82 11.00 -9.93
CA GLN A 146 -3.64 10.22 -9.55
C GLN A 146 -2.46 10.58 -10.47
N VAL A 147 -1.27 10.12 -10.09
CA VAL A 147 -0.02 10.27 -10.86
C VAL A 147 0.28 8.94 -11.55
N LEU A 148 0.62 8.98 -12.84
CA LEU A 148 1.25 7.86 -13.54
C LEU A 148 2.76 8.03 -13.39
N TRP A 149 3.39 7.11 -12.66
CA TRP A 149 4.81 7.20 -12.39
C TRP A 149 5.62 6.66 -13.56
N LEU A 150 6.45 7.52 -14.14
CA LEU A 150 7.36 7.20 -15.24
C LEU A 150 8.77 7.00 -14.71
N TYR A 151 9.57 6.19 -15.39
CA TYR A 151 10.97 5.96 -15.03
C TYR A 151 11.87 5.81 -16.26
N GLY A 152 13.10 6.32 -16.16
CA GLY A 152 14.11 6.18 -17.20
C GLY A 152 13.91 7.10 -18.42
N GLU A 153 14.83 7.01 -19.37
CA GLU A 153 14.83 7.83 -20.59
C GLU A 153 13.65 7.49 -21.52
N GLU A 154 13.23 6.22 -21.51
CA GLU A 154 12.11 5.70 -22.31
C GLU A 154 10.75 5.91 -21.63
N GLU A 155 10.70 6.62 -20.50
CA GLU A 155 9.47 6.91 -19.74
C GLU A 155 8.66 5.64 -19.41
N GLU A 156 9.34 4.59 -18.96
CA GLU A 156 8.72 3.31 -18.61
C GLU A 156 7.62 3.52 -17.56
N VAL A 157 6.45 2.95 -17.83
CA VAL A 157 5.30 3.06 -16.94
C VAL A 157 5.46 2.09 -15.77
N THR A 158 5.46 2.63 -14.54
CA THR A 158 5.73 1.84 -13.33
C THR A 158 4.48 1.58 -12.47
N GLU A 159 3.84 2.64 -11.97
CA GLU A 159 2.72 2.56 -11.02
C GLU A 159 1.71 3.70 -11.23
N VAL A 160 0.49 3.53 -10.71
CA VAL A 160 -0.53 4.58 -10.65
C VAL A 160 -0.77 4.98 -9.21
N GLY A 161 -0.23 6.13 -8.79
CA GLY A 161 -0.35 6.63 -7.42
C GLY A 161 0.27 5.68 -6.40
N THR A 162 -0.57 4.91 -5.69
CA THR A 162 -0.14 3.87 -4.74
C THR A 162 -0.60 2.46 -5.13
N MET A 163 -0.93 2.29 -6.41
CA MET A 163 -1.42 1.05 -7.02
C MET A 163 -0.44 0.58 -8.08
N ASN A 164 -0.35 -0.75 -8.24
CA ASN A 164 0.25 -1.33 -9.44
C ASN A 164 -0.60 -0.95 -10.67
N ILE A 165 0.02 -0.98 -11.85
CA ILE A 165 -0.67 -0.80 -13.13
C ILE A 165 -0.87 -2.15 -13.82
N PHE A 166 -1.97 -2.27 -14.57
CA PHE A 166 -2.19 -3.38 -15.48
C PHE A 166 -2.64 -2.82 -16.83
N VAL A 167 -2.16 -3.39 -17.92
CA VAL A 167 -2.57 -3.03 -19.27
C VAL A 167 -3.15 -4.25 -19.95
N TYR A 168 -4.43 -4.17 -20.31
CA TYR A 168 -5.09 -5.17 -21.14
C TYR A 168 -5.19 -4.62 -22.56
N TRP A 169 -4.43 -5.20 -23.48
CA TRP A 169 -4.34 -4.71 -24.84
C TRP A 169 -4.35 -5.86 -25.85
N ARG A 170 -4.61 -5.51 -27.11
CA ARG A 170 -4.41 -6.41 -28.24
C ARG A 170 -3.19 -5.93 -29.00
N ASN A 171 -2.14 -6.73 -29.01
CA ASN A 171 -1.02 -6.51 -29.91
C ASN A 171 -1.43 -6.98 -31.32
N GLU A 172 -1.05 -6.24 -32.35
CA GLU A 172 -1.32 -6.55 -33.76
C GLU A 172 -0.77 -7.92 -34.18
N GLU A 173 0.31 -8.40 -33.53
CA GLU A 173 0.98 -9.66 -33.90
C GLU A 173 0.66 -10.84 -32.97
N ALA A 174 0.44 -10.60 -31.67
CA ALA A 174 0.47 -11.65 -30.65
C ALA A 174 -0.90 -11.92 -29.97
N GLY A 175 -1.93 -11.16 -30.34
CA GLY A 175 -3.28 -11.32 -29.81
C GLY A 175 -3.53 -10.52 -28.55
N ILE A 176 -4.39 -11.03 -27.67
CA ILE A 176 -4.83 -10.34 -26.46
C ILE A 176 -3.88 -10.66 -25.31
N HIS A 177 -3.37 -9.63 -24.62
CA HIS A 177 -2.45 -9.78 -23.49
C HIS A 177 -2.87 -8.95 -22.29
N LEU A 178 -2.53 -9.45 -21.11
CA LEU A 178 -2.53 -8.71 -19.85
C LEU A 178 -1.08 -8.55 -19.39
N ILE A 179 -0.61 -7.31 -19.29
CA ILE A 179 0.71 -6.95 -18.77
C ILE A 179 0.53 -6.41 -17.35
N PHE A 180 1.45 -6.76 -16.46
CA PHE A 180 1.46 -6.45 -15.02
C PHE A 180 2.80 -5.86 -14.58
#